data_AF-A0A8B2ZL20-F1
#
_entry.id   AF-A0A8B2ZL20-F1
#
_cell.length_a   1.000
_cell.length_b   1.000
_cell.length_c   1.000
_cell.angle_alpha   90.00
_cell.angle_beta   90.00
_cell.angle_gamma   90.00
#
_symmetry.space_group_name_H-M   'P 1'
#
loop_
_entity.id
_entity.type
_entity.pdbx_description
1 polymer ?
#
loop_
_entity_poly.entity_id
_entity_poly.type
_entity_poly.pdbx_seq_one_letter_code
_entity_poly.pdbx_strand_id
1 'polypeptide(L)'
;MTNQLGQLKSDNFGALDQLVKAVEQWSIDKGLHNGNPDRQALKFYEEAGEVGAALSRGNMEALKDGIGDTVVTLIILAQQHDMSLQECLQFAYDEIKGRKGKTINGTFIKESDLQ
;
A
#
# COMPACT_ATOMS: atom_id res chain seq x y z
N MET A 1 -43.22 -12.97 -13.46
CA MET A 1 -42.76 -13.27 -12.08
C MET A 1 -42.02 -14.59 -12.18
N THR A 2 -40.72 -14.74 -11.92
CA THR A 2 -39.78 -13.98 -11.10
C THR A 2 -38.34 -14.35 -11.51
N ASN A 3 -37.52 -13.30 -11.59
CA ASN A 3 -36.08 -13.15 -11.38
C ASN A 3 -35.03 -14.21 -11.73
N GLN A 4 -34.11 -13.70 -12.55
CA GLN A 4 -32.68 -13.96 -12.67
C GLN A 4 -31.99 -14.50 -11.40
N LEU A 5 -31.28 -15.61 -11.57
CA LEU A 5 -30.01 -15.84 -10.87
C LEU A 5 -28.93 -15.70 -11.94
N GLY A 6 -28.47 -14.46 -12.10
CA GLY A 6 -27.24 -14.19 -12.82
C GLY A 6 -26.14 -15.02 -12.19
N GLN A 7 -25.50 -15.86 -13.00
CA GLN A 7 -24.20 -16.41 -12.66
C GLN A 7 -23.31 -15.22 -12.29
N LEU A 8 -22.96 -15.11 -11.00
CA LEU A 8 -21.91 -14.21 -10.55
C LEU A 8 -20.69 -14.56 -11.41
N LYS A 9 -20.28 -13.61 -12.26
CA LYS A 9 -19.02 -13.71 -12.97
C LYS A 9 -17.98 -13.98 -11.89
N SER A 10 -17.30 -15.11 -11.98
CA SER A 10 -16.10 -15.33 -11.19
C SER A 10 -15.09 -14.31 -11.69
N ASP A 11 -15.08 -13.15 -11.04
CA ASP A 11 -14.12 -12.11 -11.33
C ASP A 11 -12.74 -12.71 -11.07
N ASN A 12 -11.96 -12.82 -12.13
CA ASN A 12 -10.58 -13.28 -12.05
C ASN A 12 -9.78 -12.15 -11.41
N PHE A 13 -9.79 -12.08 -10.07
CA PHE A 13 -9.08 -11.06 -9.29
C PHE A 13 -7.60 -11.04 -9.68
N GLY A 14 -7.03 -9.84 -9.85
CA GLY A 14 -5.62 -9.69 -10.15
C GLY A 14 -4.74 -10.29 -9.04
N ALA A 15 -3.54 -10.75 -9.38
CA ALA A 15 -2.64 -11.38 -8.40
C ALA A 15 -2.31 -10.47 -7.20
N LEU A 16 -2.21 -9.16 -7.43
CA LEU A 16 -2.00 -8.19 -6.34
C LEU A 16 -3.22 -8.06 -5.44
N ASP A 17 -4.42 -8.01 -6.01
CA ASP A 17 -5.67 -7.91 -5.23
C ASP A 17 -5.84 -9.12 -4.30
N GLN A 18 -5.49 -10.32 -4.80
CA GLN A 18 -5.50 -11.54 -4.00
C GLN A 18 -4.52 -11.46 -2.83
N LEU A 19 -3.31 -10.91 -3.04
CA LEU A 19 -2.34 -10.71 -1.97
C LEU A 19 -2.81 -9.68 -0.94
N VAL A 20 -3.38 -8.56 -1.37
CA VAL A 20 -3.94 -7.55 -0.46
C VAL A 20 -5.05 -8.18 0.41
N LYS A 21 -5.96 -8.94 -0.21
CA LYS A 21 -7.02 -9.65 0.54
C LYS A 21 -6.47 -10.69 1.51
N ALA A 22 -5.40 -11.40 1.14
CA ALA A 22 -4.75 -12.33 2.05
C ALA A 22 -4.14 -11.63 3.28
N VAL A 23 -3.55 -10.45 3.11
CA VAL A 23 -3.01 -9.63 4.21
C VAL A 23 -4.13 -9.08 5.09
N GLU A 24 -5.22 -8.56 4.50
CA GLU A 24 -6.40 -8.10 5.24
C GLU A 24 -7.00 -9.23 6.09
N GLN A 25 -7.10 -10.45 5.53
CA GLN A 25 -7.60 -11.61 6.26
C GLN A 25 -6.64 -12.02 7.38
N TRP A 26 -5.33 -12.05 7.11
CA TRP A 26 -4.33 -12.34 8.14
C TRP A 26 -4.40 -11.34 9.30
N SER A 27 -4.58 -10.05 9.00
CA SER A 27 -4.79 -8.99 9.99
C SER A 27 -6.06 -9.21 10.82
N ILE A 28 -7.14 -9.70 10.20
CA ILE A 28 -8.36 -10.11 10.90
C ILE A 28 -8.07 -11.27 11.85
N ASP A 29 -7.42 -12.31 11.36
CA ASP A 29 -7.09 -13.52 12.14
C ASP A 29 -6.18 -13.23 13.33
N LYS A 30 -5.36 -12.17 13.25
CA LYS A 30 -4.48 -11.69 14.34
C LYS A 30 -5.10 -10.60 15.21
N GLY A 31 -6.29 -10.13 14.90
CA GLY A 31 -6.94 -9.03 15.60
C GLY A 31 -6.26 -7.66 15.41
N LEU A 32 -5.39 -7.53 14.41
CA LEU A 32 -4.65 -6.28 14.14
C LEU A 32 -5.53 -5.20 13.51
N HIS A 33 -6.53 -5.59 12.71
CA HIS A 33 -7.52 -4.68 12.12
C HIS A 33 -8.30 -3.85 13.15
N ASN A 34 -8.44 -4.33 14.40
CA ASN A 34 -9.05 -3.59 15.52
C ASN A 34 -8.00 -3.15 16.55
N GLY A 35 -6.71 -3.23 16.20
CA GLY A 35 -5.59 -2.85 17.04
C GLY A 35 -5.47 -1.34 17.21
N ASN A 36 -4.46 -0.92 17.99
CA ASN A 36 -4.17 0.50 18.16
C ASN A 36 -3.49 1.07 16.90
N PRO A 37 -4.08 2.05 16.21
CA PRO A 37 -3.52 2.62 14.99
C PRO A 37 -2.21 3.39 15.20
N ASP A 38 -1.98 3.98 16.37
CA ASP A 38 -0.69 4.63 16.69
C ASP A 38 0.45 3.60 16.71
N ARG A 39 0.17 2.39 17.22
CA ARG A 39 1.15 1.29 17.23
C ARG A 39 1.40 0.75 15.83
N GLN A 40 0.36 0.69 15.01
CA GLN A 40 0.48 0.29 13.61
C GLN A 40 1.28 1.32 12.80
N ALA A 41 1.08 2.61 13.03
CA ALA A 41 1.87 3.68 12.42
C ALA A 41 3.34 3.63 12.83
N LEU A 42 3.62 3.35 14.12
CA LEU A 42 5.00 3.13 14.58
C LEU A 42 5.66 1.95 13.87
N LYS A 43 4.90 0.86 13.63
CA LYS A 43 5.39 -0.26 12.84
C LYS A 43 5.73 0.13 11.40
N PHE A 44 4.85 0.88 10.74
CA PHE A 44 5.16 1.41 9.41
C PHE A 44 6.50 2.18 9.36
N TYR A 45 6.78 3.02 10.35
CA TYR A 45 8.06 3.75 10.40
C TYR A 45 9.27 2.83 10.64
N GLU A 46 9.10 1.76 11.41
CA GLU A 46 10.14 0.73 11.59
C GLU A 46 10.47 0.07 10.25
N GLU A 47 9.46 -0.45 9.52
CA GLU A 47 9.66 -1.14 8.25
C GLU A 47 10.22 -0.20 7.16
N ALA A 48 9.77 1.06 7.14
CA ALA A 48 10.34 2.09 6.26
C ALA A 48 11.83 2.38 6.57
N GLY A 49 12.22 2.29 7.85
CA GLY A 49 13.60 2.38 8.29
C GLY A 49 14.46 1.22 7.79
N GLU A 50 13.90 0.01 7.76
CA GLU A 50 14.58 -1.18 7.24
C GLU A 50 14.88 -1.07 5.74
N VAL A 51 13.97 -0.49 4.95
CA VAL A 51 14.22 -0.16 3.53
C VAL A 51 15.47 0.71 3.38
N GLY A 52 15.59 1.77 4.17
CA GLY A 52 16.76 2.66 4.17
C GLY A 52 18.04 1.95 4.58
N ALA A 53 17.97 1.12 5.63
CA ALA A 53 19.10 0.33 6.11
C ALA A 53 19.58 -0.70 5.07
N ALA A 54 18.65 -1.36 4.38
CA ALA A 54 18.94 -2.33 3.33
C ALA A 54 19.65 -1.68 2.13
N LEU A 55 19.16 -0.51 1.67
CA LEU A 55 19.81 0.28 0.62
C LEU A 55 21.23 0.68 1.01
N SER A 56 21.43 1.19 2.24
CA SER A 56 22.75 1.60 2.73
C SER A 56 23.77 0.44 2.77
N ARG A 57 23.29 -0.81 2.82
CA ARG A 57 24.14 -2.01 2.91
C ARG A 57 24.21 -2.80 1.60
N GLY A 58 23.50 -2.36 0.55
CA GLY A 58 23.41 -3.09 -0.72
C GLY A 58 22.74 -4.47 -0.59
N ASN A 59 21.90 -4.68 0.43
CA ASN A 59 21.25 -5.96 0.68
C ASN A 59 19.89 -6.01 -0.02
N MET A 60 19.83 -6.69 -1.16
CA MET A 60 18.62 -6.74 -2.00
C MET A 60 17.52 -7.65 -1.44
N GLU A 61 17.88 -8.68 -0.67
CA GLU A 61 16.90 -9.54 -0.01
C GLU A 61 16.18 -8.78 1.09
N ALA A 62 16.94 -8.09 1.97
CA ALA A 62 16.37 -7.23 3.00
C ALA A 62 15.58 -6.05 2.41
N LEU A 63 16.00 -5.53 1.24
CA LEU A 63 15.25 -4.49 0.55
C LEU A 63 13.88 -4.98 0.10
N LYS A 64 13.82 -6.19 -0.47
CA LYS A 64 12.56 -6.81 -0.89
C LYS A 64 11.63 -7.04 0.30
N ASP A 65 12.19 -7.51 1.41
CA ASP A 65 11.49 -7.75 2.67
C ASP A 65 10.89 -6.46 3.23
N GLY A 66 11.72 -5.44 3.47
CA GLY A 66 11.28 -4.16 4.01
C GLY A 66 10.25 -3.43 3.13
N ILE A 67 10.36 -3.54 1.79
CA ILE A 67 9.32 -3.00 0.88
C ILE A 67 8.00 -3.74 1.08
N GLY A 68 8.04 -5.08 1.18
CA GLY A 68 6.86 -5.91 1.43
C GLY A 68 6.20 -5.57 2.77
N ASP A 69 6.98 -5.50 3.85
CA ASP A 69 6.49 -5.22 5.19
C ASP A 69 5.97 -3.78 5.34
N THR A 70 6.57 -2.83 4.63
CA THR A 70 6.00 -1.47 4.50
C THR A 70 4.61 -1.51 3.86
N VAL A 71 4.39 -2.33 2.82
CA VAL A 71 3.07 -2.45 2.20
C VAL A 71 2.09 -3.17 3.14
N VAL A 72 2.51 -4.24 3.83
CA VAL A 72 1.69 -4.95 4.82
C VAL A 72 1.22 -4.00 5.91
N THR A 73 2.12 -3.18 6.46
CA THR A 73 1.77 -2.25 7.53
C THR A 73 0.79 -1.17 7.07
N LEU A 74 0.89 -0.71 5.82
CA LEU A 74 -0.06 0.23 5.22
C LEU A 74 -1.43 -0.39 4.92
N ILE A 75 -1.49 -1.65 4.48
CA ILE A 75 -2.76 -2.37 4.29
C ILE A 75 -3.53 -2.44 5.62
N ILE A 76 -2.84 -2.84 6.69
CA ILE A 76 -3.44 -2.96 8.03
C ILE A 76 -3.87 -1.59 8.56
N LEU A 77 -3.05 -0.56 8.38
CA LEU A 77 -3.40 0.78 8.82
C LEU A 77 -4.62 1.33 8.07
N ALA A 78 -4.73 1.09 6.76
CA ALA A 78 -5.92 1.46 6.00
C ALA A 78 -7.16 0.71 6.53
N GLN A 79 -7.03 -0.60 6.78
CA GLN A 79 -8.10 -1.44 7.31
C GLN A 79 -8.60 -0.97 8.69
N GLN A 80 -7.69 -0.51 9.58
CA GLN A 80 -8.03 0.06 10.89
C GLN A 80 -8.84 1.36 10.81
N HIS A 81 -8.88 1.99 9.63
CA HIS A 81 -9.56 3.25 9.36
C HIS A 81 -10.69 3.09 8.32
N ASP A 82 -11.21 1.87 8.14
CA ASP A 82 -12.29 1.55 7.21
C ASP A 82 -11.98 1.94 5.75
N MET A 83 -10.71 1.88 5.36
CA MET A 83 -10.22 2.13 4.00
C MET A 83 -9.53 0.88 3.43
N SER A 84 -9.44 0.81 2.12
CA SER A 84 -8.57 -0.13 1.41
C SER A 84 -7.28 0.53 0.93
N LEU A 85 -6.20 -0.26 0.79
CA LEU A 85 -4.97 0.24 0.17
C LEU A 85 -5.23 0.77 -1.25
N GLN A 86 -6.15 0.15 -1.99
CA GLN A 86 -6.52 0.57 -3.34
C GLN A 86 -7.14 1.96 -3.34
N GLU A 87 -8.07 2.28 -2.43
CA GLU A 87 -8.67 3.61 -2.32
C GLU A 87 -7.61 4.66 -1.98
N CYS A 88 -6.74 4.39 -1.01
CA CYS A 88 -5.63 5.27 -0.64
C CYS A 88 -4.69 5.54 -1.83
N LEU A 89 -4.32 4.49 -2.57
CA LEU A 89 -3.44 4.60 -3.73
C LEU A 89 -4.12 5.33 -4.89
N GLN A 90 -5.40 5.06 -5.15
CA GLN A 90 -6.17 5.74 -6.18
C GLN A 90 -6.26 7.25 -5.91
N PHE A 91 -6.55 7.62 -4.66
CA PHE A 91 -6.56 9.02 -4.23
C PHE A 91 -5.21 9.70 -4.49
N ALA A 92 -4.10 9.07 -4.09
CA ALA A 92 -2.76 9.60 -4.37
C ALA A 92 -2.44 9.64 -5.88
N TYR A 93 -2.88 8.65 -6.65
CA TYR A 93 -2.63 8.59 -8.10
C TYR A 93 -3.35 9.72 -8.84
N ASP A 94 -4.60 10.01 -8.46
CA ASP A 94 -5.38 11.10 -9.06
C ASP A 94 -4.70 12.47 -8.90
N GLU A 95 -3.97 12.66 -7.80
CA GLU A 95 -3.17 13.85 -7.53
C GLU A 95 -1.84 13.90 -8.31
N ILE A 96 -1.21 12.74 -8.60
CA ILE A 96 0.10 12.72 -9.25
C ILE A 96 0.04 12.57 -10.77
N LYS A 97 -1.01 11.95 -11.32
CA LYS A 97 -1.13 11.62 -12.75
C LYS A 97 -1.10 12.85 -13.67
N GLY A 98 -1.50 14.01 -13.16
CA GLY A 98 -1.50 15.27 -13.89
C GLY A 98 -0.30 16.18 -13.61
N ARG A 99 0.65 15.76 -12.75
CA ARG A 99 1.77 16.63 -12.35
C ARG A 99 2.68 16.93 -13.53
N LYS A 100 2.96 18.21 -13.73
CA LYS A 100 4.02 18.70 -14.62
C LYS A 100 5.28 18.99 -13.82
N GLY A 101 6.44 18.79 -14.42
CA GLY A 101 7.71 18.94 -13.74
C GLY A 101 8.87 18.30 -14.50
N LYS A 102 10.04 18.27 -13.87
CA LYS A 102 11.25 17.64 -14.40
C LYS A 102 11.94 16.85 -13.30
N THR A 103 12.56 15.73 -13.66
CA THR A 103 13.43 15.00 -12.73
C THR A 103 14.83 15.59 -12.77
N ILE A 104 15.34 16.05 -11.63
CA ILE A 104 16.68 16.62 -11.46
C ILE A 104 17.37 15.83 -10.35
N ASN A 105 18.56 15.26 -10.63
CA ASN A 105 19.33 14.45 -9.68
C ASN A 105 18.50 13.33 -9.01
N GLY A 106 17.65 12.65 -9.78
CA GLY A 106 16.81 11.55 -9.29
C GLY A 106 15.56 11.97 -8.52
N THR A 107 15.31 13.27 -8.32
CA THR A 107 14.13 13.80 -7.64
C THR A 107 13.20 14.47 -8.64
N PHE A 108 11.91 14.13 -8.61
CA PHE A 108 10.90 14.83 -9.40
C PHE A 108 10.61 16.21 -8.79
N ILE A 109 10.84 17.27 -9.54
CA ILE A 109 10.58 18.65 -9.15
C ILE A 109 9.36 19.16 -9.91
N LYS A 110 8.36 19.70 -9.21
CA LYS A 110 7.14 20.23 -9.83
C LYS A 110 7.44 21.46 -10.67
N GLU A 111 6.66 21.67 -11.73
CA GLU A 111 6.79 22.84 -12.60
C GLU A 111 6.67 24.17 -11.83
N SER A 112 5.80 24.24 -10.81
CA SER A 112 5.68 25.40 -9.90
C SER A 112 6.93 25.73 -9.11
N ASP A 113 7.80 24.73 -8.91
CA ASP A 113 8.99 24.81 -8.07
C ASP A 113 10.27 24.98 -8.93
N LEU A 114 10.12 24.89 -10.25
CA LEU A 114 11.16 25.24 -11.23
C LEU A 114 11.09 26.76 -11.47
N GLN A 115 11.98 27.51 -10.82
CA GLN A 115 12.18 28.94 -11.08
C GLN A 115 12.70 29.20 -12.50
#